data_AF-A0A6P7GBQ7-F1
#
_entry.id   AF-A0A6P7GBQ7-F1
#
_cell.length_a   1.000
_cell.length_b   1.000
_cell.length_c   1.000
_cell.angle_alpha   90.00
_cell.angle_beta   90.00
_cell.angle_gamma   90.00
#
_symmetry.space_group_name_H-M   'P 1'
#
loop_
_entity.id
_entity.type
_entity.pdbx_description
1 polymer ?
#
loop_
_entity_poly.entity_id
_entity_poly.type
_entity_poly.pdbx_seq_one_letter_code
_entity_poly.pdbx_strand_id
1 'polypeptide(L)'
;MDKFIIKKPRLDIESEGESRSINVATCSNDFSNPSTSQATTTSCSSFQGCLKTQVEVEGLVFAKNDIGHFVGVSNISDADKITLLRRVWEPLPSHKFCVEIIGSKKRTFQVKWLQRFPWLAYSDKLKGAFCKLCVVFCPSAVGSGYHESPENLVKKAFPKRAKILRDVLEERGKANSGLHRYCETRWVERHDAVIVLAECFECIISALEVVIENHKNDAAIEAASLHTSLCKFEFIITLTIMSKMLSVTLTTSKYLQKETLELGAALEKISLTEKTFSNMRTDDEFSKVFNMAQ
;
A
#
# COMPACT_ATOMS: atom_id res chain seq x y z
N MET A 1 -25.83 31.66 5.76
CA MET A 1 -25.05 31.46 4.51
C MET A 1 -25.09 29.98 4.20
N ASP A 2 -25.76 29.62 3.12
CA ASP A 2 -26.04 28.23 2.76
C ASP A 2 -24.93 27.58 1.93
N LYS A 3 -25.02 26.24 1.83
CA LYS A 3 -24.28 25.33 0.94
C LYS A 3 -22.82 25.09 1.39
N PHE A 4 -22.25 23.90 1.26
CA PHE A 4 -22.56 22.82 0.31
C PHE A 4 -22.65 21.43 0.96
N ILE A 5 -23.75 20.71 0.72
CA ILE A 5 -23.79 19.24 0.78
C ILE A 5 -23.87 18.74 -0.67
N ILE A 6 -22.79 18.16 -1.18
CA ILE A 6 -22.79 17.53 -2.51
C ILE A 6 -23.40 16.14 -2.38
N LYS A 7 -24.68 15.99 -2.78
CA LYS A 7 -25.29 14.66 -2.95
C LYS A 7 -24.62 13.96 -4.14
N LYS A 8 -24.14 12.74 -3.91
CA LYS A 8 -23.57 11.87 -4.94
C LYS A 8 -24.71 11.37 -5.85
N PRO A 9 -24.60 11.44 -7.19
CA PRO A 9 -25.64 10.93 -8.08
C PRO A 9 -25.83 9.42 -7.94
N ARG A 10 -27.08 8.97 -7.99
CA ARG A 10 -27.45 7.57 -8.19
C ARG A 10 -27.23 7.25 -9.68
N LEU A 11 -26.52 6.16 -9.98
CA LEU A 11 -26.46 5.63 -11.34
C LEU A 11 -27.55 4.56 -11.44
N ASP A 12 -28.71 4.96 -11.93
CA ASP A 12 -29.77 4.02 -12.28
C ASP A 12 -29.46 3.43 -13.67
N ILE A 13 -29.69 2.13 -13.81
CA ILE A 13 -29.40 1.36 -15.02
C ILE A 13 -30.67 1.39 -15.88
N GLU A 14 -30.59 2.03 -17.05
CA GLU A 14 -31.59 1.85 -18.11
C GLU A 14 -30.94 1.16 -19.31
N SER A 15 -31.59 0.06 -19.73
CA SER A 15 -31.17 -0.78 -20.84
C SER A 15 -32.16 -0.62 -21.99
N GLU A 16 -31.81 0.15 -23.01
CA GLU A 16 -32.40 0.00 -24.34
C GLU A 16 -31.29 -0.03 -25.38
N GLY A 17 -31.43 -0.95 -26.34
CA GLY A 17 -30.48 -1.10 -27.44
C GLY A 17 -31.12 -0.66 -28.73
N GLU A 18 -30.36 0.05 -29.57
CA GLU A 18 -30.71 0.17 -30.98
C GLU A 18 -29.47 0.09 -31.86
N SER A 19 -29.65 -0.53 -33.03
CA SER A 19 -28.58 -0.87 -33.95
C SER A 19 -28.42 0.19 -35.02
N ARG A 20 -27.20 0.65 -35.30
CA ARG A 20 -26.84 1.19 -36.62
C ARG A 20 -25.32 1.22 -36.84
N SER A 21 -24.90 0.48 -37.86
CA SER A 21 -23.58 0.59 -38.49
C SER A 21 -23.42 1.96 -39.17
N ILE A 22 -22.17 2.43 -39.34
CA ILE A 22 -21.69 2.99 -40.62
C ILE A 22 -20.16 3.28 -40.61
N ASN A 23 -19.52 2.72 -41.63
CA ASN A 23 -18.31 3.10 -42.37
C ASN A 23 -16.98 3.47 -41.66
N VAL A 24 -16.00 2.60 -41.93
CA VAL A 24 -14.56 2.87 -41.92
C VAL A 24 -14.20 3.92 -42.97
N ALA A 25 -13.34 4.88 -42.62
CA ALA A 25 -12.66 5.76 -43.56
C ALA A 25 -11.15 5.56 -43.46
N THR A 26 -10.57 4.86 -44.43
CA THR A 26 -9.13 4.85 -44.70
C THR A 26 -8.73 6.15 -45.39
N CYS A 27 -7.57 6.73 -45.03
CA CYS A 27 -6.83 7.59 -45.96
C CYS A 27 -5.48 6.95 -46.28
N SER A 28 -5.24 6.81 -47.58
CA SER A 28 -3.94 6.55 -48.17
C SER A 28 -3.43 7.82 -48.84
N ASN A 29 -2.17 7.79 -49.26
CA ASN A 29 -1.47 8.69 -50.18
C ASN A 29 -0.54 9.73 -49.52
N ASP A 30 0.57 10.12 -50.15
CA ASP A 30 1.56 9.32 -50.92
C ASP A 30 2.81 10.18 -51.18
N PHE A 31 3.90 9.57 -51.64
CA PHE A 31 5.07 10.21 -52.28
C PHE A 31 5.73 11.45 -51.62
N SER A 32 7.00 11.29 -51.24
CA SER A 32 8.12 11.77 -52.09
C SER A 32 9.48 11.33 -51.56
N ASN A 33 10.33 10.82 -52.45
CA ASN A 33 11.69 10.34 -52.19
C ASN A 33 12.67 11.10 -53.09
N PRO A 34 13.88 11.46 -52.63
CA PRO A 34 15.02 11.69 -53.49
C PRO A 34 16.18 10.71 -53.20
N SER A 35 16.70 10.10 -54.25
CA SER A 35 17.85 9.18 -54.21
C SER A 35 19.16 9.87 -54.61
N THR A 36 20.29 9.13 -54.58
CA THR A 36 21.69 9.56 -54.91
C THR A 36 22.29 10.51 -53.86
N SER A 37 23.53 10.40 -53.36
CA SER A 37 24.70 9.52 -53.64
C SER A 37 25.40 9.21 -52.29
N GLN A 38 26.39 8.33 -52.13
CA GLN A 38 27.15 7.45 -53.04
C GLN A 38 27.70 6.25 -52.20
N ALA A 39 28.42 5.28 -52.81
CA ALA A 39 29.16 4.24 -52.08
C ALA A 39 30.66 4.32 -52.37
N THR A 40 31.49 4.41 -51.33
CA THR A 40 32.95 4.26 -51.43
C THR A 40 33.39 3.06 -50.62
N THR A 41 33.86 2.02 -51.30
CA THR A 41 34.40 0.81 -50.70
C THR A 41 35.81 1.05 -50.16
N THR A 42 35.99 1.02 -48.85
CA THR A 42 37.32 0.83 -48.23
C THR A 42 37.28 -0.42 -47.38
N SER A 43 37.85 -1.50 -47.92
CA SER A 43 38.12 -2.72 -47.16
C SER A 43 39.19 -2.46 -46.10
N CYS A 44 38.92 -2.80 -44.84
CA CYS A 44 39.98 -3.08 -43.88
C CYS A 44 39.66 -4.37 -43.13
N SER A 45 40.59 -5.31 -43.20
CA SER A 45 40.50 -6.65 -42.64
C SER A 45 40.74 -6.68 -41.12
N SER A 46 40.40 -7.80 -40.50
CA SER A 46 40.63 -8.15 -39.08
C SER A 46 39.78 -7.40 -38.05
N PHE A 47 38.55 -7.89 -37.85
CA PHE A 47 37.89 -7.83 -36.54
C PHE A 47 37.58 -9.25 -36.08
N GLN A 48 38.53 -9.85 -35.36
CA GLN A 48 38.35 -11.14 -34.71
C GLN A 48 37.61 -10.89 -33.38
N GLY A 49 36.30 -10.67 -33.47
CA GLY A 49 35.45 -10.22 -32.36
C GLY A 49 34.13 -10.99 -32.33
N CYS A 50 34.05 -11.95 -31.41
CA CYS A 50 32.94 -12.87 -31.15
C CYS A 50 31.54 -12.30 -31.48
N LEU A 51 30.77 -13.08 -32.24
CA LEU A 51 29.37 -12.84 -32.58
C LEU A 51 28.49 -12.98 -31.32
N LYS A 52 28.47 -11.96 -30.46
CA LYS A 52 27.50 -11.88 -29.35
C LYS A 52 26.11 -11.80 -29.94
N THR A 53 25.35 -12.88 -29.74
CA THR A 53 24.00 -13.08 -30.26
C THR A 53 23.11 -11.90 -29.87
N GLN A 54 22.22 -11.47 -30.76
CA GLN A 54 21.31 -10.32 -30.52
C GLN A 54 20.56 -10.42 -29.17
N VAL A 55 20.24 -11.65 -28.75
CA VAL A 55 19.62 -11.98 -27.45
C VAL A 55 20.42 -11.48 -26.24
N GLU A 56 21.76 -11.53 -26.26
CA GLU A 56 22.59 -11.02 -25.15
C GLU A 56 22.57 -9.48 -25.09
N VAL A 57 22.59 -8.84 -26.25
CA VAL A 57 22.58 -7.37 -26.37
C VAL A 57 21.22 -6.82 -25.94
N GLU A 58 20.12 -7.44 -26.37
CA GLU A 58 18.78 -7.12 -25.89
C GLU A 58 18.67 -7.33 -24.38
N GLY A 59 19.10 -8.47 -23.84
CA GLY A 59 19.06 -8.74 -22.39
C GLY A 59 19.79 -7.68 -21.54
N LEU A 60 20.95 -7.21 -22.00
CA LEU A 60 21.72 -6.13 -21.38
C LEU A 60 21.03 -4.75 -21.48
N VAL A 61 20.44 -4.44 -22.64
CA VAL A 61 19.68 -3.19 -22.84
C VAL A 61 18.41 -3.18 -22.00
N PHE A 62 17.72 -4.31 -21.90
CA PHE A 62 16.53 -4.43 -21.07
C PHE A 62 16.85 -4.23 -19.58
N ALA A 63 17.91 -4.84 -19.05
CA ALA A 63 18.30 -4.69 -17.63
C ALA A 63 18.55 -3.22 -17.22
N LYS A 64 19.01 -2.37 -18.16
CA LYS A 64 19.19 -0.92 -17.94
C LYS A 64 17.87 -0.19 -17.63
N ASN A 65 16.74 -0.71 -18.12
CA ASN A 65 15.41 -0.11 -17.96
C ASN A 65 14.67 -0.64 -16.72
N ASP A 66 15.36 -1.29 -15.79
CA ASP A 66 14.77 -1.67 -14.50
C ASP A 66 14.32 -0.42 -13.73
N ILE A 67 13.04 -0.38 -13.36
CA ILE A 67 12.40 0.75 -12.67
C ILE A 67 13.13 1.16 -11.38
N GLY A 68 13.80 0.22 -10.72
CA GLY A 68 14.61 0.44 -9.52
C GLY A 68 15.87 1.28 -9.74
N HIS A 69 16.26 1.60 -10.97
CA HIS A 69 17.27 2.63 -11.25
C HIS A 69 16.76 4.06 -11.07
N PHE A 70 15.44 4.26 -11.12
CA PHE A 70 14.80 5.59 -11.15
C PHE A 70 14.03 5.92 -9.87
N VAL A 71 13.86 4.93 -8.98
CA VAL A 71 13.30 5.10 -7.63
C VAL A 71 14.15 6.12 -6.85
N GLY A 72 13.51 7.22 -6.43
CA GLY A 72 14.16 8.31 -5.69
C GLY A 72 14.91 9.34 -6.54
N VAL A 73 14.92 9.21 -7.88
CA VAL A 73 15.52 10.20 -8.78
C VAL A 73 14.56 11.37 -8.99
N SER A 74 14.98 12.59 -8.62
CA SER A 74 14.12 13.78 -8.62
C SER A 74 13.91 14.43 -9.99
N ASN A 75 14.77 14.17 -10.97
CA ASN A 75 14.72 14.79 -12.30
C ASN A 75 14.91 13.75 -13.42
N ILE A 76 13.93 12.84 -13.56
CA ILE A 76 13.90 11.82 -14.62
C ILE A 76 13.66 12.52 -15.98
N SER A 77 14.57 12.33 -16.95
CA SER A 77 14.45 12.95 -18.27
C SER A 77 13.22 12.45 -19.02
N ASP A 78 12.61 13.26 -19.90
CA ASP A 78 11.40 12.83 -20.62
C ASP A 78 11.63 11.60 -21.51
N ALA A 79 12.86 11.41 -22.01
CA ALA A 79 13.26 10.19 -22.72
C ALA A 79 13.23 8.95 -21.79
N ASP A 80 13.69 9.09 -20.55
CA ASP A 80 13.61 8.04 -19.52
C ASP A 80 12.16 7.83 -19.05
N LYS A 81 11.36 8.90 -18.90
CA LYS A 81 9.92 8.78 -18.60
C LYS A 81 9.19 7.96 -19.68
N ILE A 82 9.42 8.27 -20.95
CA ILE A 82 8.86 7.51 -22.08
C ILE A 82 9.34 6.05 -22.06
N THR A 83 10.62 5.83 -21.75
CA THR A 83 11.21 4.49 -21.62
C THR A 83 10.55 3.70 -20.48
N LEU A 84 10.38 4.27 -19.29
CA LEU A 84 9.72 3.61 -18.16
C LEU A 84 8.21 3.36 -18.36
N LEU A 85 7.53 4.19 -19.14
CA LEU A 85 6.11 4.01 -19.41
C LEU A 85 5.84 2.97 -20.51
N ARG A 86 6.73 2.86 -21.51
CA ARG A 86 6.52 2.02 -22.72
C ARG A 86 7.44 0.80 -22.84
N ARG A 87 8.61 0.83 -22.21
CA ARG A 87 9.72 -0.14 -22.39
C ARG A 87 10.49 -0.37 -21.08
N VAL A 88 9.77 -0.36 -19.94
CA VAL A 88 10.33 -0.79 -18.66
C VAL A 88 10.83 -2.23 -18.78
N TRP A 89 11.87 -2.57 -18.02
CA TRP A 89 12.32 -3.95 -17.93
C TRP A 89 11.17 -4.88 -17.50
N GLU A 90 11.03 -6.01 -18.20
CA GLU A 90 10.16 -7.10 -17.78
C GLU A 90 10.95 -8.40 -17.62
N PRO A 91 10.65 -9.20 -16.58
CA PRO A 91 11.27 -10.49 -16.34
C PRO A 91 10.91 -11.50 -17.43
N LEU A 92 11.92 -12.21 -17.94
CA LEU A 92 11.73 -13.34 -18.85
C LEU A 92 10.81 -14.41 -18.24
N PRO A 93 10.08 -15.23 -19.04
CA PRO A 93 9.23 -16.30 -18.50
C PRO A 93 9.96 -17.32 -17.62
N SER A 94 11.28 -17.49 -17.81
CA SER A 94 12.17 -18.35 -17.01
C SER A 94 12.78 -17.66 -15.78
N HIS A 95 12.46 -16.39 -15.54
CA HIS A 95 13.04 -15.59 -14.46
C HIS A 95 12.66 -16.12 -13.08
N LYS A 96 13.68 -16.33 -12.22
CA LYS A 96 13.50 -16.81 -10.85
C LYS A 96 13.29 -15.65 -9.89
N PHE A 97 12.02 -15.25 -9.74
CA PHE A 97 11.60 -14.31 -8.71
C PHE A 97 12.01 -14.78 -7.31
N CYS A 98 12.33 -13.84 -6.42
CA CYS A 98 12.56 -14.16 -5.02
C CYS A 98 11.35 -14.90 -4.42
N VAL A 99 11.65 -15.97 -3.68
CA VAL A 99 10.65 -16.78 -2.97
C VAL A 99 10.71 -16.41 -1.50
N GLU A 100 9.61 -15.86 -1.00
CA GLU A 100 9.40 -15.61 0.42
C GLU A 100 8.62 -16.79 1.02
N ILE A 101 9.14 -17.38 2.09
CA ILE A 101 8.41 -18.39 2.87
C ILE A 101 7.49 -17.63 3.84
N ILE A 102 6.17 -17.79 3.70
CA ILE A 102 5.15 -17.17 4.58
C ILE A 102 4.40 -18.29 5.29
N GLY A 103 4.66 -18.45 6.60
CA GLY A 103 4.35 -19.69 7.32
C GLY A 103 4.87 -20.91 6.54
N SER A 104 4.03 -21.91 6.34
CA SER A 104 4.34 -23.09 5.51
C SER A 104 4.28 -22.86 3.99
N LYS A 105 3.83 -21.68 3.53
CA LYS A 105 3.49 -21.43 2.11
C LYS A 105 4.57 -20.58 1.43
N LYS A 106 5.28 -21.18 0.45
CA LYS A 106 6.15 -20.45 -0.47
C LYS A 106 5.33 -19.47 -1.31
N ARG A 107 5.64 -18.19 -1.22
CA ARG A 107 5.06 -17.10 -2.02
C ARG A 107 6.15 -16.48 -2.88
N THR A 108 5.77 -16.01 -4.06
CA THR A 108 6.67 -15.33 -4.98
C THR A 108 5.86 -14.33 -5.81
N PHE A 109 6.55 -13.39 -6.47
CA PHE A 109 5.91 -12.46 -7.38
C PHE A 109 5.26 -13.23 -8.53
N GLN A 110 3.99 -12.96 -8.83
CA GLN A 110 3.30 -13.65 -9.91
C GLN A 110 3.42 -12.81 -11.18
N VAL A 111 4.20 -13.27 -12.17
CA VAL A 111 4.43 -12.53 -13.43
C VAL A 111 3.14 -12.09 -14.13
N LYS A 112 2.06 -12.88 -14.02
CA LYS A 112 0.71 -12.55 -14.51
C LYS A 112 0.12 -11.24 -13.95
N TRP A 113 0.66 -10.71 -12.86
CA TRP A 113 0.29 -9.39 -12.34
C TRP A 113 0.75 -8.24 -13.24
N LEU A 114 1.86 -8.39 -13.98
CA LEU A 114 2.30 -7.39 -14.96
C LEU A 114 1.28 -7.27 -16.11
N GLN A 115 0.79 -8.41 -16.60
CA GLN A 115 -0.28 -8.46 -17.61
C GLN A 115 -1.61 -7.89 -17.08
N ARG A 116 -1.98 -8.22 -15.83
CA ARG A 116 -3.24 -7.74 -15.22
C ARG A 116 -3.21 -6.26 -14.83
N PHE A 117 -2.04 -5.71 -14.54
CA PHE A 117 -1.87 -4.34 -14.04
C PHE A 117 -0.80 -3.61 -14.87
N PRO A 118 -1.14 -3.04 -16.05
CA PRO A 118 -0.16 -2.40 -16.94
C PRO A 118 0.61 -1.21 -16.34
N TRP A 119 0.12 -0.64 -15.22
CA TRP A 119 0.80 0.41 -14.45
C TRP A 119 1.87 -0.13 -13.48
N LEU A 120 1.92 -1.45 -13.25
CA LEU A 120 2.85 -2.11 -12.35
C LEU A 120 4.14 -2.50 -13.11
N ALA A 121 5.29 -2.37 -12.45
CA ALA A 121 6.56 -2.93 -12.91
C ALA A 121 7.23 -3.70 -11.76
N TYR A 122 8.01 -4.72 -12.10
CA TYR A 122 8.87 -5.44 -11.15
C TYR A 122 10.31 -4.97 -11.35
N SER A 123 11.03 -4.73 -10.25
CA SER A 123 12.45 -4.44 -10.24
C SER A 123 13.19 -5.70 -9.77
N ASP A 124 14.11 -6.21 -10.58
CA ASP A 124 15.05 -7.23 -10.15
C ASP A 124 16.23 -6.64 -9.37
N LYS A 125 16.57 -5.36 -9.60
CA LYS A 125 17.52 -4.63 -8.76
C LYS A 125 17.03 -4.53 -7.30
N LEU A 126 15.76 -4.20 -7.10
CA LEU A 126 15.14 -3.98 -5.78
C LEU A 126 14.22 -5.13 -5.33
N LYS A 127 14.23 -6.26 -6.06
CA LYS A 127 13.49 -7.51 -5.81
C LYS A 127 11.99 -7.33 -5.48
N GLY A 128 11.33 -6.33 -6.04
CA GLY A 128 9.95 -6.00 -5.67
C GLY A 128 9.20 -5.15 -6.69
N ALA A 129 7.91 -4.93 -6.44
CA ALA A 129 7.02 -4.26 -7.36
C ALA A 129 6.83 -2.76 -7.05
N PHE A 130 6.66 -1.98 -8.11
CA PHE A 130 6.54 -0.52 -8.13
C PHE A 130 5.43 -0.07 -9.08
N CYS A 131 4.86 1.12 -8.84
CA CYS A 131 3.96 1.77 -9.78
C CYS A 131 4.76 2.66 -10.75
N LYS A 132 4.69 2.40 -12.05
CA LYS A 132 5.37 3.18 -13.10
C LYS A 132 5.02 4.66 -12.99
N LEU A 133 3.74 4.98 -12.89
CA LEU A 133 3.26 6.37 -12.80
C LEU A 133 3.77 7.07 -11.54
N CYS A 134 3.83 6.38 -10.40
CA CYS A 134 4.33 6.98 -9.17
C CYS A 134 5.85 7.21 -9.21
N VAL A 135 6.64 6.25 -9.70
CA VAL A 135 8.09 6.45 -9.83
C VAL A 135 8.43 7.57 -10.81
N VAL A 136 7.65 7.73 -11.88
CA VAL A 136 7.90 8.71 -12.95
C VAL A 136 7.39 10.13 -12.62
N PHE A 137 6.27 10.26 -11.88
CA PHE A 137 5.56 11.53 -11.71
C PHE A 137 5.22 11.92 -10.26
N CYS A 138 5.47 11.07 -9.27
CA CYS A 138 5.10 11.42 -7.89
C CYS A 138 6.07 12.48 -7.33
N PRO A 139 5.58 13.64 -6.86
CA PRO A 139 6.44 14.65 -6.23
C PRO A 139 7.12 14.11 -4.97
N SER A 140 8.23 14.74 -4.57
CA SER A 140 9.02 14.35 -3.39
C SER A 140 8.19 14.26 -2.10
N ALA A 141 7.08 15.01 -2.03
CA ALA A 141 6.07 14.94 -0.98
C ALA A 141 4.65 15.12 -1.55
N VAL A 142 3.65 14.63 -0.81
CA VAL A 142 2.22 14.62 -1.13
C VAL A 142 1.41 15.18 0.06
N GLY A 143 0.08 15.22 -0.09
CA GLY A 143 -0.83 15.76 0.93
C GLY A 143 -1.01 17.28 0.85
N SER A 144 -2.03 17.80 1.55
CA SER A 144 -2.29 19.25 1.61
C SER A 144 -1.15 19.93 2.37
N GLY A 145 -0.29 20.67 1.66
CA GLY A 145 0.91 21.29 2.22
C GLY A 145 2.22 20.49 2.04
N TYR A 146 2.26 19.44 1.22
CA TYR A 146 3.50 18.74 0.82
C TYR A 146 4.35 18.23 2.01
N HIS A 147 3.71 17.71 3.06
CA HIS A 147 4.39 17.25 4.28
C HIS A 147 4.58 15.72 4.34
N GLU A 148 3.79 14.93 3.59
CA GLU A 148 3.90 13.47 3.60
C GLU A 148 4.85 12.97 2.52
N SER A 149 5.72 12.02 2.83
CA SER A 149 6.58 11.36 1.85
C SER A 149 5.87 10.14 1.23
N PRO A 150 5.69 10.05 -0.10
CA PRO A 150 5.09 8.88 -0.73
C PRO A 150 6.05 7.67 -0.65
N GLU A 151 5.69 6.66 0.16
CA GLU A 151 6.56 5.52 0.45
C GLU A 151 6.35 4.30 -0.46
N ASN A 152 5.30 3.52 -0.22
CA ASN A 152 5.10 2.20 -0.83
C ASN A 152 4.72 2.29 -2.31
N LEU A 153 5.28 1.41 -3.14
CA LEU A 153 5.17 1.42 -4.62
C LEU A 153 5.84 2.65 -5.29
N VAL A 154 6.45 3.55 -4.53
CA VAL A 154 7.06 4.81 -5.01
C VAL A 154 8.54 4.89 -4.67
N LYS A 155 8.89 5.01 -3.38
CA LYS A 155 10.27 5.08 -2.87
C LYS A 155 10.75 3.75 -2.30
N LYS A 156 9.86 2.97 -1.70
CA LYS A 156 10.11 1.62 -1.17
C LYS A 156 9.35 0.61 -2.04
N ALA A 157 10.03 -0.42 -2.56
CA ALA A 157 9.39 -1.56 -3.22
C ALA A 157 8.34 -2.13 -2.26
N PHE A 158 7.09 -2.38 -2.69
CA PHE A 158 5.99 -2.68 -1.76
C PHE A 158 6.36 -3.80 -0.78
N PRO A 159 6.75 -3.47 0.47
CA PRO A 159 7.20 -4.46 1.41
C PRO A 159 5.96 -4.95 2.14
N LYS A 160 5.76 -6.25 2.24
CA LYS A 160 4.67 -6.80 3.06
C LYS A 160 5.02 -6.67 4.55
N ARG A 161 5.17 -5.44 5.04
CA ARG A 161 5.38 -5.07 6.46
C ARG A 161 4.33 -5.71 7.38
N ALA A 162 3.11 -5.91 6.88
CA ALA A 162 2.04 -6.63 7.57
C ALA A 162 2.18 -8.17 7.59
N LYS A 163 3.30 -8.76 7.14
CA LYS A 163 3.51 -10.22 7.17
C LYS A 163 3.82 -10.72 8.58
N ILE A 164 4.89 -10.23 9.21
CA ILE A 164 5.37 -10.73 10.50
C ILE A 164 4.27 -10.63 11.57
N LEU A 165 3.53 -9.51 11.60
CA LEU A 165 2.36 -9.37 12.46
C LEU A 165 1.25 -10.40 12.16
N ARG A 166 0.97 -10.73 10.90
CA ARG A 166 -0.01 -11.78 10.58
C ARG A 166 0.47 -13.16 11.00
N ASP A 167 1.75 -13.47 10.77
CA ASP A 167 2.32 -14.76 11.14
C ASP A 167 2.24 -14.94 12.69
N VAL A 168 2.60 -13.91 13.48
CA VAL A 168 2.44 -13.89 14.96
C VAL A 168 0.97 -13.94 15.41
N LEU A 169 0.05 -13.27 14.70
CA LEU A 169 -1.38 -13.35 14.98
C LEU A 169 -1.96 -14.75 14.67
N GLU A 170 -1.55 -15.38 13.57
CA GLU A 170 -1.94 -16.76 13.21
C GLU A 170 -1.45 -17.75 14.28
N GLU A 171 -0.18 -17.65 14.72
CA GLU A 171 0.39 -18.46 15.80
C GLU A 171 -0.34 -18.30 17.14
N ARG A 172 -0.81 -17.08 17.46
CA ARG A 172 -1.60 -16.78 18.67
C ARG A 172 -3.12 -16.96 18.49
N GLY A 173 -3.57 -17.63 17.42
CA GLY A 173 -4.98 -17.96 17.18
C GLY A 173 -5.87 -16.79 16.72
N LYS A 174 -5.29 -15.63 16.39
CA LYS A 174 -5.95 -14.38 15.99
C LYS A 174 -5.94 -14.14 14.48
N ALA A 175 -6.03 -15.21 13.67
CA ALA A 175 -5.88 -15.17 12.21
C ALA A 175 -6.86 -14.22 11.47
N ASN A 176 -8.01 -13.89 12.09
CA ASN A 176 -9.01 -12.98 11.51
C ASN A 176 -8.94 -11.54 12.05
N SER A 177 -8.15 -11.27 13.09
CA SER A 177 -8.07 -9.98 13.80
C SER A 177 -6.86 -9.16 13.34
N GLY A 178 -6.85 -8.78 12.06
CA GLY A 178 -5.88 -7.83 11.54
C GLY A 178 -6.14 -6.41 12.08
N LEU A 179 -5.09 -5.64 12.34
CA LEU A 179 -5.21 -4.23 12.72
C LEU A 179 -6.09 -3.46 11.72
N HIS A 180 -7.18 -2.86 12.23
CA HIS A 180 -8.05 -2.02 11.42
C HIS A 180 -7.36 -0.70 11.07
N ARG A 181 -7.67 -0.16 9.87
CA ARG A 181 -7.20 1.17 9.49
C ARG A 181 -7.94 2.22 10.32
N TYR A 182 -7.21 2.98 11.12
CA TYR A 182 -7.73 4.17 11.80
C TYR A 182 -8.36 5.14 10.80
N CYS A 183 -9.57 5.62 11.10
CA CYS A 183 -10.27 6.61 10.28
C CYS A 183 -10.66 7.82 11.15
N GLU A 184 -10.15 9.00 10.80
CA GLU A 184 -10.47 10.24 11.51
C GLU A 184 -11.95 10.61 11.41
N THR A 185 -12.55 10.45 10.24
CA THR A 185 -13.90 10.95 9.93
C THR A 185 -15.03 9.96 10.23
N ARG A 186 -14.71 8.71 10.60
CA ARG A 186 -15.72 7.66 10.88
C ARG A 186 -15.56 7.14 12.30
N TRP A 187 -16.37 7.69 13.21
CA TRP A 187 -16.24 7.42 14.65
C TRP A 187 -16.27 5.94 15.02
N VAL A 188 -17.15 5.12 14.44
CA VAL A 188 -17.22 3.69 14.79
C VAL A 188 -15.94 2.95 14.40
N GLU A 189 -15.39 3.23 13.21
CA GLU A 189 -14.12 2.62 12.77
C GLU A 189 -12.95 3.04 13.66
N ARG A 190 -13.00 4.26 14.25
CA ARG A 190 -12.04 4.70 15.27
C ARG A 190 -12.10 3.84 16.53
N HIS A 191 -13.31 3.54 17.01
CA HIS A 191 -13.50 2.70 18.20
C HIS A 191 -12.98 1.28 17.93
N ASP A 192 -13.45 0.67 16.83
CA ASP A 192 -13.06 -0.69 16.45
C ASP A 192 -11.53 -0.78 16.22
N ALA A 193 -10.87 0.26 15.68
CA ALA A 193 -9.42 0.27 15.51
C ALA A 193 -8.62 0.34 16.82
N VAL A 194 -9.03 1.16 17.79
CA VAL A 194 -8.33 1.26 19.09
C VAL A 194 -8.56 0.01 19.94
N ILE A 195 -9.76 -0.56 19.89
CA ILE A 195 -10.08 -1.81 20.61
C ILE A 195 -9.26 -2.97 20.05
N VAL A 196 -9.24 -3.16 18.71
CA VAL A 196 -8.43 -4.21 18.07
C VAL A 196 -6.92 -3.98 18.29
N LEU A 197 -6.45 -2.73 18.35
CA LEU A 197 -5.07 -2.40 18.72
C LEU A 197 -4.72 -2.89 20.13
N ALA A 198 -5.59 -2.65 21.11
CA ALA A 198 -5.41 -3.13 22.48
C ALA A 198 -5.48 -4.67 22.56
N GLU A 199 -6.46 -5.30 21.91
CA GLU A 199 -6.59 -6.76 21.85
C GLU A 199 -5.39 -7.45 21.19
N CYS A 200 -4.72 -6.78 20.26
CA CYS A 200 -3.55 -7.29 19.54
C CYS A 200 -2.22 -6.80 20.11
N PHE A 201 -2.21 -6.03 21.21
CA PHE A 201 -1.03 -5.29 21.67
C PHE A 201 0.21 -6.17 21.86
N GLU A 202 0.11 -7.26 22.64
CA GLU A 202 1.22 -8.23 22.81
C GLU A 202 1.72 -8.83 21.48
N CYS A 203 0.82 -9.04 20.52
CA CYS A 203 1.16 -9.61 19.22
C CYS A 203 1.96 -8.61 18.38
N ILE A 204 1.71 -7.31 18.58
CA ILE A 204 2.43 -6.20 17.93
C ILE A 204 3.81 -6.02 18.54
N ILE A 205 3.92 -6.05 19.88
CA ILE A 205 5.22 -6.00 20.57
C ILE A 205 6.10 -7.18 20.13
N SER A 206 5.56 -8.40 20.19
CA SER A 206 6.25 -9.62 19.74
C SER A 206 6.64 -9.58 18.25
N ALA A 207 5.78 -9.05 17.38
CA ALA A 207 6.12 -8.86 15.97
C ALA A 207 7.21 -7.81 15.73
N LEU A 208 7.31 -6.78 16.57
CA LEU A 208 8.39 -5.79 16.50
C LEU A 208 9.71 -6.37 16.99
N GLU A 209 9.71 -7.17 18.05
CA GLU A 209 10.89 -7.91 18.55
C GLU A 209 11.47 -8.82 17.46
N VAL A 210 10.62 -9.61 16.80
CA VAL A 210 11.00 -10.43 15.64
C VAL A 210 11.61 -9.59 14.50
N VAL A 211 11.13 -8.37 14.24
CA VAL A 211 11.71 -7.47 13.24
C VAL A 211 13.09 -6.95 13.68
N ILE A 212 13.25 -6.60 14.96
CA ILE A 212 14.49 -6.06 15.53
C ILE A 212 15.60 -7.12 15.51
N GLU A 213 15.29 -8.39 15.82
CA GLU A 213 16.26 -9.49 15.84
C GLU A 213 16.68 -9.94 14.43
N ASN A 214 15.73 -10.06 13.50
CA ASN A 214 15.97 -10.68 12.19
C ASN A 214 16.50 -9.70 11.12
N HIS A 215 16.56 -8.40 11.40
CA HIS A 215 16.98 -7.38 10.44
C HIS A 215 18.05 -6.45 11.02
N LYS A 216 18.97 -5.99 10.16
CA LYS A 216 20.06 -5.04 10.51
C LYS A 216 20.03 -3.81 9.60
N ASN A 217 18.84 -3.42 9.16
CA ASN A 217 18.59 -2.32 8.24
C ASN A 217 17.69 -1.27 8.92
N ASP A 218 17.38 -0.20 8.20
CA ASP A 218 16.53 0.89 8.68
C ASP A 218 15.17 0.42 9.23
N ALA A 219 14.62 -0.71 8.74
CA ALA A 219 13.37 -1.26 9.25
C ALA A 219 13.49 -1.82 10.68
N ALA A 220 14.66 -2.34 11.07
CA ALA A 220 14.93 -2.72 12.45
C ALA A 220 15.06 -1.49 13.37
N ILE A 221 15.64 -0.40 12.86
CA ILE A 221 15.76 0.88 13.58
C ILE A 221 14.38 1.53 13.75
N GLU A 222 13.58 1.60 12.68
CA GLU A 222 12.16 2.02 12.71
C GLU A 222 11.37 1.18 13.73
N ALA A 223 11.55 -0.15 13.74
CA ALA A 223 10.86 -1.06 14.67
C ALA A 223 11.31 -0.92 16.13
N ALA A 224 12.61 -0.76 16.39
CA ALA A 224 13.15 -0.55 17.74
C ALA A 224 12.67 0.77 18.36
N SER A 225 12.62 1.84 17.55
CA SER A 225 12.06 3.12 17.97
C SER A 225 10.56 3.01 18.31
N LEU A 226 9.80 2.30 17.48
CA LEU A 226 8.37 2.08 17.72
C LEU A 226 8.12 1.19 18.96
N HIS A 227 8.83 0.06 19.10
CA HIS A 227 8.76 -0.82 20.27
C HIS A 227 9.04 -0.03 21.56
N THR A 228 10.12 0.74 21.58
CA THR A 228 10.48 1.63 22.70
C THR A 228 9.36 2.61 23.04
N SER A 229 8.65 3.16 22.04
CA SER A 229 7.54 4.09 22.29
C SER A 229 6.25 3.41 22.74
N LEU A 230 5.97 2.19 22.29
CA LEU A 230 4.77 1.43 22.66
C LEU A 230 4.90 0.84 24.07
N CYS A 231 6.10 0.39 24.47
CA CYS A 231 6.39 -0.16 25.79
C CYS A 231 6.53 0.90 26.91
N LYS A 232 6.28 2.19 26.61
CA LYS A 232 6.22 3.25 27.64
C LYS A 232 4.95 3.13 28.45
N PHE A 233 5.06 3.24 29.77
CA PHE A 233 3.91 3.21 30.69
C PHE A 233 2.82 4.21 30.28
N GLU A 234 3.20 5.44 29.89
CA GLU A 234 2.26 6.48 29.45
C GLU A 234 1.47 6.08 28.20
N PHE A 235 2.06 5.29 27.30
CA PHE A 235 1.36 4.76 26.14
C PHE A 235 0.39 3.64 26.56
N ILE A 236 0.87 2.69 27.38
CA ILE A 236 0.09 1.53 27.81
C ILE A 236 -1.13 1.97 28.63
N ILE A 237 -0.97 2.84 29.64
CA ILE A 237 -2.08 3.35 30.44
C ILE A 237 -3.09 4.13 29.58
N THR A 238 -2.61 4.92 28.62
CA THR A 238 -3.48 5.64 27.68
C THR A 238 -4.27 4.68 26.79
N LEU A 239 -3.62 3.64 26.25
CA LEU A 239 -4.29 2.63 25.42
C LEU A 239 -5.33 1.84 26.22
N THR A 240 -5.04 1.45 27.46
CA THR A 240 -5.97 0.74 28.34
C THR A 240 -7.18 1.60 28.70
N ILE A 241 -6.97 2.86 29.09
CA ILE A 241 -8.06 3.82 29.35
C ILE A 241 -8.90 4.05 28.09
N MET A 242 -8.27 4.33 26.95
CA MET A 242 -8.96 4.60 25.69
C MET A 242 -9.76 3.39 25.20
N SER A 243 -9.18 2.19 25.23
CA SER A 243 -9.87 0.95 24.87
C SER A 243 -11.10 0.71 25.76
N LYS A 244 -10.95 0.87 27.09
CA LYS A 244 -12.05 0.73 28.05
C LYS A 244 -13.17 1.74 27.78
N MET A 245 -12.83 3.03 27.65
CA MET A 245 -13.82 4.09 27.39
C MET A 245 -14.55 3.89 26.05
N LEU A 246 -13.81 3.55 24.99
CA LEU A 246 -14.38 3.29 23.67
C LEU A 246 -15.23 2.02 23.64
N SER A 247 -14.89 0.98 24.41
CA SER A 247 -15.70 -0.24 24.50
C SER A 247 -17.13 0.05 25.00
N VAL A 248 -17.27 1.02 25.92
CA VAL A 248 -18.56 1.46 26.48
C VAL A 248 -19.32 2.33 25.47
N THR A 249 -18.67 3.34 24.86
CA THR A 249 -19.34 4.21 23.86
C THR A 249 -19.67 3.50 22.55
N LEU A 250 -19.01 2.38 22.21
CA LEU A 250 -19.18 1.68 20.94
C LEU A 250 -20.61 1.19 20.73
N THR A 251 -21.23 0.61 21.76
CA THR A 251 -22.60 0.07 21.69
C THR A 251 -23.63 1.17 21.41
N THR A 252 -23.52 2.28 22.12
CA THR A 252 -24.40 3.45 21.96
C THR A 252 -24.15 4.12 20.60
N SER A 253 -22.88 4.28 20.20
CA SER A 253 -22.52 4.80 18.88
C SER A 253 -23.10 3.96 17.74
N LYS A 254 -22.96 2.62 17.79
CA LYS A 254 -23.53 1.69 16.80
C LYS A 254 -25.07 1.71 16.80
N TYR A 255 -25.72 1.94 17.94
CA TYR A 255 -27.18 2.06 18.02
C TYR A 255 -27.69 3.37 17.39
N LEU A 256 -27.08 4.51 17.71
CA LEU A 256 -27.45 5.84 17.20
C LEU A 256 -27.25 6.01 15.68
N GLN A 257 -26.53 5.08 15.02
CA GLN A 257 -26.28 5.05 13.58
C GLN A 257 -27.16 4.05 12.81
N LYS A 258 -28.13 3.41 13.47
CA LYS A 258 -29.11 2.55 12.78
C LYS A 258 -30.11 3.38 11.98
N GLU A 259 -30.46 2.90 10.78
CA GLU A 259 -31.53 3.49 9.96
C GLU A 259 -32.90 3.43 10.69
N THR A 260 -33.13 2.36 11.45
CA THR A 260 -34.28 2.20 12.34
C THR A 260 -33.86 2.49 13.79
N LEU A 261 -34.15 3.71 14.25
CA LEU A 261 -33.88 4.19 15.60
C LEU A 261 -35.18 4.41 16.37
N GLU A 262 -35.26 3.89 17.60
CA GLU A 262 -36.34 4.23 18.53
C GLU A 262 -35.83 5.23 19.58
N LEU A 263 -36.50 6.37 19.72
CA LEU A 263 -36.00 7.47 20.55
C LEU A 263 -35.94 7.11 22.05
N GLY A 264 -36.94 6.38 22.56
CA GLY A 264 -36.96 5.94 23.97
C GLY A 264 -35.76 5.06 24.33
N ALA A 265 -35.55 4.00 23.55
CA ALA A 265 -34.41 3.10 23.70
C ALA A 265 -33.05 3.77 23.40
N ALA A 266 -33.01 4.83 22.57
CA ALA A 266 -31.82 5.65 22.37
C ALA A 266 -31.44 6.42 23.65
N LEU A 267 -32.42 7.09 24.27
CA LEU A 267 -32.23 7.83 25.52
C LEU A 267 -31.84 6.91 26.67
N GLU A 268 -32.47 5.74 26.78
CA GLU A 268 -32.11 4.72 27.77
C GLU A 268 -30.63 4.29 27.63
N LYS A 269 -30.17 4.03 26.40
CA LYS A 269 -28.77 3.66 26.14
C LYS A 269 -27.77 4.77 26.47
N ILE A 270 -28.12 6.03 26.20
CA ILE A 270 -27.30 7.18 26.57
C ILE A 270 -27.21 7.25 28.11
N SER A 271 -28.34 7.22 28.81
CA SER A 271 -28.37 7.27 30.28
C SER A 271 -27.62 6.10 30.93
N LEU A 272 -27.73 4.89 30.38
CA LEU A 272 -26.95 3.73 30.81
C LEU A 272 -25.44 3.94 30.60
N THR A 273 -25.04 4.52 29.46
CA THR A 273 -23.64 4.86 29.17
C THR A 273 -23.08 5.86 30.19
N GLU A 274 -23.84 6.92 30.49
CA GLU A 274 -23.48 7.93 31.50
C GLU A 274 -23.38 7.34 32.91
N LYS A 275 -24.30 6.43 33.27
CA LYS A 275 -24.27 5.70 34.53
C LYS A 275 -23.06 4.77 34.62
N THR A 276 -22.72 4.05 33.55
CA THR A 276 -21.51 3.22 33.49
C THR A 276 -20.25 4.07 33.68
N PHE A 277 -20.14 5.23 33.02
CA PHE A 277 -18.99 6.11 33.24
C PHE A 277 -18.94 6.74 34.63
N SER A 278 -20.08 7.09 35.22
CA SER A 278 -20.14 7.56 36.60
C SER A 278 -19.64 6.49 37.57
N ASN A 279 -20.07 5.23 37.39
CA ASN A 279 -19.64 4.09 38.21
C ASN A 279 -18.15 3.72 38.02
N MET A 280 -17.55 4.04 36.87
CA MET A 280 -16.14 3.82 36.59
C MET A 280 -15.20 4.89 37.17
N ARG A 281 -15.73 6.01 37.70
CA ARG A 281 -14.93 7.10 38.29
C ARG A 281 -14.68 6.85 39.78
N THR A 282 -14.01 5.75 40.08
CA THR A 282 -13.60 5.37 41.45
C THR A 282 -12.13 4.99 41.47
N ASP A 283 -11.49 5.17 42.62
CA ASP A 283 -10.09 4.80 42.81
C ASP A 283 -9.86 3.29 42.63
N ASP A 284 -10.85 2.46 42.95
CA ASP A 284 -10.83 1.01 42.72
C ASP A 284 -10.81 0.65 41.22
N GLU A 285 -11.65 1.30 40.40
CA GLU A 285 -11.67 1.07 38.94
C GLU A 285 -10.43 1.66 38.27
N PHE A 286 -9.94 2.81 38.72
CA PHE A 286 -8.66 3.35 38.28
C PHE A 286 -7.50 2.41 38.64
N SER A 287 -7.47 1.87 39.86
CA SER A 287 -6.43 0.93 40.31
C SER A 287 -6.40 -0.35 39.47
N LYS A 288 -7.57 -0.88 39.05
CA LYS A 288 -7.63 -2.01 38.10
C LYS A 288 -6.99 -1.66 36.76
N VAL A 289 -7.33 -0.49 36.20
CA VAL A 289 -6.77 -0.01 34.93
C VAL A 289 -5.27 0.29 35.03
N PHE A 290 -4.81 0.82 36.16
CA PHE A 290 -3.40 1.08 36.46
C PHE A 290 -2.60 -0.22 36.53
N ASN A 291 -3.06 -1.20 37.31
CA ASN A 291 -2.41 -2.50 37.46
C ASN A 291 -2.40 -3.32 36.16
N MET A 292 -3.36 -3.10 35.25
CA MET A 292 -3.36 -3.68 33.89
C MET A 292 -2.35 -3.02 32.93
N ALA A 293 -1.75 -1.89 33.32
CA ALA A 293 -0.80 -1.13 32.50
C ALA A 293 0.64 -1.18 33.03
N GLN A 294 0.89 -1.90 34.13
CA GLN A 294 2.22 -2.21 34.67
C GLN A 294 2.81 -3.46 34.00
#